data_AF-A0A9Q0NEZ0-F1
#
_entry.id   AF-A0A9Q0NEZ0-F1
#
_cell.length_a   1.000
_cell.length_b   1.000
_cell.length_c   1.000
_cell.angle_alpha   90.00
_cell.angle_beta   90.00
_cell.angle_gamma   90.00
#
_symmetry.space_group_name_H-M   'P 1'
#
loop_
_entity.id
_entity.type
_entity.pdbx_description
1 polymer ?
#
loop_
_entity_poly.entity_id
_entity_poly.type
_entity_poly.pdbx_seq_one_letter_code
_entity_poly.pdbx_strand_id
1 'polypeptide(L)'
;MGAWNKYLLVVIASMLLHLYAGANIRSKRSDNGAESNLDSNGFCLTEKYWNDGCNDCFCVKNGRPGCTLRGCQQIHDTKIVTIQLTPENEQTAKVKQSTNETNVEAKCKPGSTWSEECNTCWCGDSGQKYCTKIGCVNLG
;
A
#
# COMPACT_ATOMS: atom_id res chain seq x y z
N MET A 1 10.65 66.44 6.98
CA MET A 1 11.04 65.34 6.07
C MET A 1 11.13 64.07 6.91
N GLY A 2 10.22 63.09 6.81
CA GLY A 2 10.36 61.88 7.67
C GLY A 2 9.16 60.95 7.88
N ALA A 3 7.97 61.25 7.35
CA ALA A 3 6.80 60.37 7.49
C ALA A 3 6.58 59.46 6.25
N TRP A 4 6.72 60.02 5.06
CA TRP A 4 6.54 59.31 3.78
C TRP A 4 7.52 58.15 3.60
N ASN A 5 8.76 58.32 4.06
CA ASN A 5 9.78 57.26 3.97
C ASN A 5 9.43 56.06 4.87
N LYS A 6 8.78 56.30 6.02
CA LYS A 6 8.34 55.23 6.92
C LYS A 6 7.19 54.43 6.31
N TYR A 7 6.25 55.13 5.67
CA TYR A 7 5.11 54.47 5.02
C TYR A 7 5.56 53.61 3.83
N LEU A 8 6.47 54.13 3.01
CA LEU A 8 7.05 53.40 1.88
C LEU A 8 7.81 52.15 2.33
N LEU A 9 8.60 52.25 3.40
CA LEU A 9 9.32 51.11 3.98
C LEU A 9 8.36 50.03 4.52
N VAL A 10 7.24 50.42 5.13
CA VAL A 10 6.23 49.47 5.62
C VAL A 10 5.54 48.75 4.45
N VAL A 11 5.15 49.48 3.39
CA VAL A 11 4.51 48.87 2.21
C VAL A 11 5.45 47.89 1.50
N ILE A 12 6.73 48.27 1.32
CA ILE A 12 7.74 47.40 0.72
C ILE A 12 8.00 46.18 1.60
N ALA A 13 8.13 46.35 2.93
CA ALA A 13 8.32 45.24 3.85
C ALA A 13 7.12 44.27 3.85
N SER A 14 5.89 44.78 3.79
CA SER A 14 4.68 43.95 3.69
C SER A 14 4.60 43.21 2.36
N MET A 15 4.95 43.84 1.23
CA MET A 15 5.00 43.17 -0.08
C MET A 15 6.07 42.08 -0.12
N LEU A 16 7.25 42.34 0.45
CA LEU A 16 8.32 41.35 0.58
C LEU A 16 7.92 40.19 1.49
N LEU A 17 7.19 40.45 2.59
CA LEU A 17 6.72 39.39 3.50
C LEU A 17 5.78 38.39 2.80
N HIS A 18 4.93 38.86 1.88
CA HIS A 18 4.05 37.99 1.10
C HIS A 18 4.81 37.19 0.02
N LEU A 19 5.94 37.69 -0.49
CA LEU A 19 6.80 36.96 -1.43
C LEU A 19 7.63 35.85 -0.75
N TYR A 20 7.95 35.99 0.54
CA TYR A 20 8.70 34.98 1.30
C TYR A 20 7.83 33.94 2.01
N ALA A 21 6.52 34.18 2.16
CA ALA A 21 5.57 33.22 2.71
C ALA A 21 5.16 32.17 1.66
N GLY A 22 6.14 31.43 1.12
CA GLY A 22 5.89 30.25 0.31
C GLY A 22 5.14 29.20 1.12
N ALA A 23 4.05 28.67 0.57
CA ALA A 23 3.28 27.60 1.16
C ALA A 23 4.20 26.41 1.47
N ASN A 24 4.39 26.13 2.77
CA ASN A 24 4.97 24.88 3.24
C ASN A 24 3.95 23.76 2.99
N ILE A 25 3.83 23.31 1.75
CA ILE A 25 3.13 22.08 1.43
C ILE A 25 4.03 20.96 1.94
N ARG A 26 3.82 20.56 3.20
CA ARG A 26 4.40 19.35 3.73
C ARG A 26 3.81 18.20 2.91
N SER A 27 4.57 17.75 1.92
CA SER A 27 4.30 16.49 1.23
C SER A 27 4.11 15.44 2.31
N LYS A 28 2.93 14.83 2.36
CA LYS A 28 2.67 13.65 3.17
C LYS A 28 3.56 12.56 2.57
N ARG A 29 4.81 12.49 3.02
CA ARG A 29 5.67 11.34 2.78
C ARG A 29 4.97 10.16 3.43
N SER A 30 4.48 9.25 2.59
CA SER A 30 3.97 7.96 3.04
C SER A 30 5.11 7.27 3.78
N ASP A 31 4.91 6.97 5.06
CA ASP A 31 5.94 6.39 5.95
C ASP A 31 6.28 4.92 5.60
N ASN A 32 5.71 4.38 4.54
CA ASN A 32 6.02 3.05 4.04
C ASN A 32 6.46 3.18 2.59
N GLY A 33 7.72 2.86 2.29
CA GLY A 33 8.43 3.12 1.02
C GLY A 33 7.90 2.44 -0.26
N ALA A 34 6.60 2.26 -0.41
CA ALA A 34 5.95 2.07 -1.71
C ALA A 34 5.50 3.46 -2.21
N GLU A 35 5.97 3.86 -3.39
CA GLU A 35 5.48 5.06 -4.06
C GLU A 35 3.95 4.93 -4.21
N SER A 36 3.20 5.79 -3.53
CA SER A 36 1.74 5.79 -3.62
C SER A 36 1.35 6.03 -5.09
N ASN A 37 0.69 5.07 -5.73
CA ASN A 37 0.21 5.23 -7.11
C ASN A 37 -1.01 6.19 -7.22
N LEU A 38 -1.22 7.03 -6.20
CA LEU A 38 -2.38 7.91 -6.06
C LEU A 38 -1.95 9.38 -6.07
N ASP A 39 -2.78 10.23 -6.67
CA ASP A 39 -2.66 11.68 -6.62
C ASP A 39 -3.16 12.25 -5.26
N SER A 40 -3.14 13.57 -5.11
CA SER A 40 -3.61 14.23 -3.88
C SER A 40 -5.12 14.07 -3.62
N ASN A 41 -5.89 13.62 -4.60
CA ASN A 41 -7.33 13.40 -4.51
C ASN A 41 -7.68 11.90 -4.33
N GLY A 42 -6.67 11.02 -4.26
CA GLY A 42 -6.87 9.57 -4.12
C GLY A 42 -7.22 8.86 -5.43
N PHE A 43 -6.98 9.49 -6.59
CA PHE A 43 -7.12 8.86 -7.90
C PHE A 43 -5.79 8.28 -8.38
N CYS A 44 -5.82 7.21 -9.17
CA CYS A 44 -4.61 6.61 -9.70
C CYS A 44 -3.88 7.56 -10.66
N LEU A 45 -2.56 7.64 -10.54
CA LEU A 45 -1.71 8.39 -11.45
C LEU A 45 -1.60 7.70 -12.83
N THR A 46 -1.62 6.36 -12.84
CA THR A 46 -1.59 5.53 -14.05
C THR A 46 -2.38 4.23 -13.83
N GLU A 47 -2.77 3.54 -14.91
CA GLU A 47 -3.34 2.19 -14.81
C GLU A 47 -2.24 1.19 -14.45
N LYS A 48 -2.06 0.98 -13.14
CA LYS A 48 -1.01 0.13 -12.57
C LYS A 48 -1.53 -0.64 -11.36
N TYR A 49 -0.90 -1.78 -11.10
CA TYR A 49 -1.03 -2.56 -9.87
C TYR A 49 0.07 -2.17 -8.87
N TRP A 50 -0.27 -2.02 -7.60
CA TRP A 50 0.70 -1.70 -6.54
C TRP A 50 0.33 -2.39 -5.22
N ASN A 51 1.26 -2.38 -4.27
CA ASN A 51 1.02 -2.87 -2.93
C ASN A 51 0.96 -1.69 -1.95
N ASP A 52 -0.09 -1.64 -1.13
CA ASP A 52 -0.22 -0.70 -0.01
C ASP A 52 -0.11 -1.48 1.30
N GLY A 53 1.09 -1.45 1.88
CA GLY A 53 1.47 -2.36 2.95
C GLY A 53 1.39 -3.82 2.49
N CYS A 54 0.45 -4.58 3.05
CA CYS A 54 0.20 -5.97 2.69
C CYS A 54 -0.95 -6.16 1.69
N ASN A 55 -1.64 -5.08 1.31
CA ASN A 55 -2.79 -5.14 0.43
C ASN A 55 -2.40 -5.01 -1.03
N ASP A 56 -2.97 -5.87 -1.86
CA ASP A 56 -2.82 -5.81 -3.31
C ASP A 56 -3.84 -4.82 -3.86
N CYS A 57 -3.37 -3.82 -4.60
CA CYS A 57 -4.17 -2.75 -5.13
C CYS A 57 -4.06 -2.66 -6.66
N PHE A 58 -5.13 -2.17 -7.28
CA PHE A 58 -5.23 -1.95 -8.72
C PHE A 58 -6.07 -0.73 -9.03
N CYS A 59 -5.86 -0.16 -10.22
CA CYS A 59 -6.73 0.90 -10.71
C CYS A 59 -7.92 0.34 -11.49
N VAL A 60 -9.12 0.83 -11.20
CA VAL A 60 -10.30 0.60 -12.05
C VAL A 60 -10.45 1.72 -13.08
N LYS A 61 -11.22 1.46 -14.15
CA LYS A 61 -11.40 2.36 -15.31
C LYS A 61 -11.79 3.81 -14.99
N ASN A 62 -12.34 4.09 -13.80
CA ASN A 62 -12.70 5.45 -13.37
C ASN A 62 -11.59 6.15 -12.55
N GLY A 63 -10.38 5.61 -12.56
CA GLY A 63 -9.24 6.15 -11.83
C GLY A 63 -9.30 5.89 -10.32
N ARG A 64 -10.26 5.10 -9.81
CA ARG A 64 -10.32 4.77 -8.38
C ARG A 64 -9.45 3.55 -8.05
N PRO A 65 -8.80 3.53 -6.88
CA PRO A 65 -8.15 2.33 -6.38
C PRO A 65 -9.18 1.29 -5.93
N GLY A 66 -8.93 0.03 -6.27
CA GLY A 66 -9.50 -1.13 -5.59
C GLY A 66 -8.36 -1.87 -4.89
N CYS A 67 -8.48 -2.08 -3.58
CA CYS A 67 -7.49 -2.82 -2.78
C CYS A 67 -8.15 -3.98 -2.06
N THR A 68 -7.36 -5.03 -1.77
CA THR A 68 -7.78 -6.03 -0.79
C THR A 68 -7.93 -5.42 0.60
N LEU A 69 -8.66 -6.09 1.50
CA LEU A 69 -8.85 -5.66 2.89
C LEU A 69 -8.20 -6.64 3.88
N ARG A 70 -6.96 -7.03 3.58
CA ARG A 70 -6.14 -7.84 4.49
C ARG A 70 -5.80 -6.98 5.71
N GLY A 71 -6.00 -7.54 6.90
CA GLY A 71 -5.49 -6.96 8.14
C GLY A 71 -3.97 -7.03 8.12
N CYS A 72 -3.31 -5.92 7.83
CA CYS A 72 -1.86 -5.87 7.84
C CYS A 72 -1.38 -5.87 9.28
N GLN A 73 -1.03 -7.05 9.77
CA GLN A 73 -0.32 -7.19 11.02
C GLN A 73 1.00 -6.44 10.84
N GLN A 74 1.10 -5.28 11.49
CA GLN A 74 2.35 -4.56 11.57
C GLN A 74 3.30 -5.52 12.29
N ILE A 75 4.13 -6.24 11.53
CA ILE A 75 5.28 -6.91 12.11
C ILE A 75 6.22 -5.76 12.45
N HIS A 76 5.89 -5.00 13.49
CA HIS A 76 6.86 -4.17 14.19
C HIS A 76 7.89 -5.15 14.67
N ASP A 77 9.04 -5.19 13.99
CA ASP A 77 10.22 -5.99 14.27
C ASP A 77 10.19 -6.59 15.67
N THR A 78 9.50 -7.73 15.84
CA THR A 78 9.68 -8.54 17.03
C THR A 78 11.06 -9.09 16.80
N LYS A 79 12.05 -8.35 17.31
CA LYS A 79 13.46 -8.74 17.40
C LYS A 79 13.42 -10.23 17.67
N ILE A 80 13.74 -11.03 16.65
CA ILE A 80 13.78 -12.48 16.78
C ILE A 80 14.74 -12.69 17.94
N VAL A 81 14.20 -13.01 19.11
CA VAL A 81 15.01 -13.30 20.28
C VAL A 81 15.68 -14.59 19.89
N THR A 82 16.93 -14.49 19.45
CA THR A 82 17.79 -15.65 19.26
C THR A 82 17.93 -16.27 20.64
N ILE A 83 16.99 -17.16 20.99
CA ILE A 83 17.11 -18.00 22.16
C ILE A 83 18.32 -18.88 21.86
N GLN A 84 19.46 -18.52 22.44
CA GLN A 84 20.63 -19.40 22.48
C GLN A 84 20.21 -20.60 23.34
N LEU A 85 19.73 -21.65 22.68
CA LEU A 85 19.42 -22.91 23.31
C LEU A 85 20.74 -23.52 23.81
N THR A 86 21.02 -23.38 25.10
CA THR A 86 21.90 -24.31 25.79
C THR A 86 21.22 -25.68 25.76
N PRO A 87 21.88 -26.73 25.25
CA PRO A 87 21.29 -28.05 25.25
C PRO A 87 21.42 -28.58 26.67
N GLU A 88 20.31 -28.81 27.35
CA GLU A 88 20.10 -29.94 28.29
C GLU A 88 18.94 -29.62 29.22
N ASN A 89 17.73 -29.94 28.76
CA ASN A 89 16.68 -30.60 29.57
C ASN A 89 15.38 -30.69 28.76
N GLU A 90 15.20 -31.88 28.22
CA GLU A 90 13.99 -32.41 27.60
C GLU A 90 12.81 -32.38 28.60
N GLN A 91 11.86 -31.47 28.41
CA GLN A 91 10.52 -31.53 29.00
C GLN A 91 9.53 -30.67 28.19
N THR A 92 9.08 -31.27 27.08
CA THR A 92 7.68 -31.29 26.61
C THR A 92 6.76 -30.09 26.94
N ALA A 93 7.08 -28.91 26.42
CA ALA A 93 6.05 -27.94 26.04
C ALA A 93 5.69 -28.19 24.57
N LYS A 94 4.50 -28.73 24.30
CA LYS A 94 3.93 -28.81 22.94
C LYS A 94 3.69 -27.40 22.42
N VAL A 95 4.74 -26.76 21.90
CA VAL A 95 4.56 -25.70 20.92
C VAL A 95 3.92 -26.39 19.72
N LYS A 96 2.65 -26.10 19.45
CA LYS A 96 2.07 -26.34 18.12
C LYS A 96 2.75 -25.37 17.17
N GLN A 97 4.03 -25.60 16.91
CA GLN A 97 4.73 -25.00 15.81
C GLN A 97 4.14 -25.70 14.60
N SER A 98 3.09 -25.09 14.04
CA SER A 98 2.68 -25.38 12.68
C SER A 98 3.84 -24.88 11.82
N THR A 99 4.88 -25.70 11.72
CA THR A 99 5.70 -25.80 10.52
C THR A 99 4.76 -26.33 9.44
N ASN A 100 3.88 -25.47 8.95
CA ASN A 100 3.31 -25.65 7.65
C ASN A 100 4.39 -25.20 6.67
N GLU A 101 5.36 -26.08 6.43
CA GLU A 101 5.88 -26.24 5.09
C GLU A 101 4.70 -26.70 4.22
N THR A 102 3.79 -25.77 3.92
CA THR A 102 2.87 -25.98 2.83
C THR A 102 3.74 -25.92 1.59
N ASN A 103 4.04 -27.09 1.04
CA ASN A 103 4.11 -27.23 -0.40
C ASN A 103 2.78 -26.66 -0.94
N VAL A 104 2.74 -25.33 -1.12
CA VAL A 104 1.62 -24.64 -1.73
C VAL A 104 1.77 -24.99 -3.20
N GLU A 105 1.20 -26.11 -3.58
CA GLU A 105 1.08 -26.48 -4.98
C GLU A 105 0.34 -25.33 -5.66
N ALA A 106 1.09 -24.56 -6.47
CA ALA A 106 0.59 -23.35 -7.09
C ALA A 106 -0.58 -23.74 -7.99
N LYS A 107 -1.78 -23.24 -7.68
CA LYS A 107 -3.01 -23.60 -8.38
C LYS A 107 -3.10 -22.95 -9.76
N CYS A 108 -2.22 -22.00 -10.04
CA CYS A 108 -2.10 -21.26 -11.27
C CYS A 108 -0.68 -20.68 -11.40
N LYS A 109 -0.32 -20.23 -12.61
CA LYS A 109 0.97 -19.57 -12.87
C LYS A 109 0.89 -18.09 -12.43
N PRO A 110 1.76 -17.60 -11.53
CA PRO A 110 1.79 -16.19 -11.14
C PRO A 110 1.74 -15.22 -12.33
N GLY A 111 0.89 -14.20 -12.22
CA GLY A 111 0.68 -13.20 -13.27
C GLY A 111 -0.20 -13.67 -14.45
N SER A 112 -0.62 -14.94 -14.50
CA SER A 112 -1.55 -15.37 -15.55
C SER A 112 -2.94 -14.77 -15.36
N THR A 113 -3.64 -14.51 -16.46
CA THR A 113 -5.03 -14.02 -16.50
C THR A 113 -5.82 -14.89 -17.47
N TRP A 114 -7.04 -15.28 -17.09
CA TRP A 114 -7.93 -16.13 -17.90
C TRP A 114 -9.40 -15.83 -17.59
N SER A 115 -10.31 -16.47 -18.33
CA SER A 115 -11.74 -16.38 -18.06
C SER A 115 -12.29 -17.75 -17.65
N GLU A 116 -13.14 -17.78 -16.62
CA GLU A 116 -13.94 -18.93 -16.21
C GLU A 116 -15.40 -18.53 -16.29
N GLU A 117 -16.14 -19.14 -17.21
CA GLU A 117 -17.50 -18.72 -17.58
C GLU A 117 -17.51 -17.23 -17.99
N CYS A 118 -18.30 -16.41 -17.30
CA CYS A 118 -18.34 -14.95 -17.50
C CYS A 118 -17.37 -14.18 -16.60
N ASN A 119 -16.66 -14.86 -15.69
CA ASN A 119 -15.80 -14.22 -14.72
C ASN A 119 -14.36 -14.14 -15.22
N THR A 120 -13.75 -12.96 -15.11
CA THR A 120 -12.31 -12.79 -15.31
C THR A 120 -11.56 -13.20 -14.05
N CYS A 121 -10.51 -14.00 -14.22
CA CYS A 121 -9.66 -14.54 -13.16
C CYS A 121 -8.18 -14.21 -13.40
N TRP A 122 -7.40 -14.13 -12.32
CA TRP A 122 -5.95 -13.96 -12.37
C TRP A 122 -5.25 -14.70 -11.23
N CYS A 123 -3.94 -14.93 -11.40
CA CYS A 123 -3.10 -15.60 -10.43
C CYS A 123 -2.21 -14.60 -9.68
N GLY A 124 -2.32 -14.57 -8.35
CA GLY A 124 -1.39 -13.81 -7.52
C GLY A 124 -0.02 -14.47 -7.40
N ASP A 125 0.95 -13.74 -6.86
CA ASP A 125 2.34 -14.21 -6.74
C ASP A 125 2.50 -15.44 -5.86
N SER A 126 1.57 -15.66 -4.94
CA SER A 126 1.50 -16.87 -4.10
C SER A 126 0.91 -18.10 -4.80
N GLY A 127 0.59 -18.02 -6.10
CA GLY A 127 -0.06 -19.10 -6.84
C GLY A 127 -1.56 -19.27 -6.50
N GLN A 128 -2.16 -18.26 -5.87
CA GLN A 128 -3.58 -18.25 -5.51
C GLN A 128 -4.42 -17.62 -6.63
N LYS A 129 -5.54 -18.28 -6.97
CA LYS A 129 -6.52 -17.78 -7.94
C LYS A 129 -7.45 -16.73 -7.31
N TYR A 130 -7.69 -15.66 -8.06
CA TYR A 130 -8.69 -14.63 -7.77
C TYR A 130 -9.59 -14.47 -8.99
N CYS A 131 -10.89 -14.31 -8.77
CA CYS A 131 -11.87 -14.11 -9.85
C CYS A 131 -12.86 -13.01 -9.48
N THR A 132 -13.36 -12.33 -10.50
CA THR A 132 -14.59 -11.53 -10.38
C THR A 132 -15.77 -12.43 -9.96
N LYS A 133 -16.84 -11.82 -9.42
CA LYS A 133 -18.06 -12.51 -8.97
C LYS A 133 -19.31 -11.97 -9.67
N ILE A 134 -19.24 -11.91 -10.99
CA ILE A 134 -20.35 -11.58 -11.86
C ILE A 134 -21.26 -12.81 -11.93
N GLY A 135 -22.56 -12.60 -11.71
CA GLY A 135 -23.56 -13.64 -11.90
C GLY A 135 -23.69 -13.96 -13.38
N CYS A 136 -23.28 -15.16 -13.78
CA CYS A 136 -23.35 -15.58 -15.17
C CYS A 136 -24.79 -15.97 -15.51
N VAL A 137 -25.40 -15.21 -16.44
CA VAL A 137 -26.66 -15.61 -17.06
C VAL A 137 -26.36 -16.62 -18.15
N ASN A 138 -26.66 -17.89 -17.90
CA ASN A 138 -26.68 -18.89 -18.95
C ASN A 138 -27.91 -18.60 -19.83
N LEU A 139 -27.70 -18.00 -20.99
CA LEU A 139 -28.70 -17.99 -22.05
C LEU A 139 -28.68 -19.39 -22.68
N GLY A 140 -29.52 -20.27 -22.14
CA GLY A 140 -29.79 -21.58 -22.71
C GLY A 140 -30.55 -21.50 -24.03
#